data_AF-A0A3N5GZN4-F1
#
_entry.id   AF-A0A3N5GZN4-F1
#
_cell.length_a   1.000
_cell.length_b   1.000
_cell.length_c   1.000
_cell.angle_alpha   90.00
_cell.angle_beta   90.00
_cell.angle_gamma   90.00
#
_symmetry.space_group_name_H-M   'P 1'
#
loop_
_entity.id
_entity.type
_entity.pdbx_description
1 polymer ?
#
loop_
_entity_poly.entity_id
_entity_poly.type
_entity_poly.pdbx_seq_one_letter_code
_entity_poly.pdbx_strand_id
1 'polypeptide(L)'
;MRAQLEKTLDDNPFCQIMNSSAENTGLPAHSIDLITVGQAIHWFDPQPARAEFLRILKPGGWLALFRNYGTDEVYEKAVAPLYRKFSASGLYDRVVRSSADFYFGKDHFQVLR
;
A
#
# COMPACT_ATOMS: atom_id res chain seq x y z
N MET A 1 13.31 -7.58 5.43
CA MET A 1 13.00 -6.30 4.74
C MET A 1 13.55 -5.10 5.50
N ARG A 2 13.15 -4.85 6.77
CA ARG A 2 13.69 -3.74 7.59
C ARG A 2 15.22 -3.72 7.68
N ALA A 3 15.85 -4.82 8.11
CA ALA A 3 17.31 -4.87 8.24
C ALA A 3 18.07 -4.51 6.95
N GLN A 4 17.49 -4.84 5.79
CA GLN A 4 18.06 -4.46 4.49
C GLN A 4 17.84 -2.97 4.19
N LEU A 5 16.68 -2.41 4.56
CA LEU A 5 16.39 -0.99 4.43
C LEU A 5 17.35 -0.15 5.28
N GLU A 6 17.50 -0.53 6.55
CA GLU A 6 18.45 0.09 7.50
C GLU A 6 19.85 0.05 6.91
N LYS A 7 20.38 -1.14 6.60
CA LYS A 7 21.69 -1.28 5.96
C LYS A 7 21.88 -0.41 4.70
N THR A 8 20.83 -0.14 3.95
CA THR A 8 20.91 0.59 2.68
C THR A 8 20.75 2.11 2.86
N LEU A 9 20.01 2.56 3.86
CA LEU A 9 19.55 3.95 3.98
C LEU A 9 19.85 4.60 5.34
N ASP A 10 20.51 3.93 6.28
CA ASP A 10 20.76 4.45 7.65
C ASP A 10 21.44 5.83 7.64
N ASP A 11 22.34 6.04 6.68
CA ASP A 11 23.15 7.25 6.56
C ASP A 11 22.42 8.40 5.85
N ASN A 12 21.20 8.19 5.35
CA ASN A 12 20.47 9.16 4.55
C ASN A 12 19.73 10.17 5.45
N PRO A 13 20.12 11.46 5.47
CA PRO A 13 19.50 12.45 6.36
C PRO A 13 18.04 12.77 6.01
N PHE A 14 17.57 12.35 4.83
CA PHE A 14 16.18 12.51 4.38
C PHE A 14 15.34 11.24 4.60
N CYS A 15 15.90 10.20 5.19
CA CYS A 15 15.19 8.96 5.50
C CYS A 15 15.17 8.72 7.01
N GLN A 16 13.99 8.47 7.56
CA GLN A 16 13.83 7.99 8.93
C GLN A 16 13.13 6.65 8.89
N ILE A 17 13.74 5.65 9.53
CA ILE A 17 13.19 4.31 9.64
C ILE A 17 12.58 4.16 11.04
N MET A 18 11.27 3.94 11.08
CA MET A 18 10.53 3.85 12.34
C MET A 18 10.11 2.41 12.64
N ASN A 19 10.21 2.04 13.92
CA ASN A 19 9.64 0.79 14.42
C ASN A 19 8.19 0.99 14.89
N SER A 20 7.30 1.21 13.92
CA SER A 20 5.87 1.42 14.14
C SER A 20 5.03 0.60 13.16
N SER A 21 3.73 0.48 13.45
CA SER A 21 2.76 -0.17 12.56
C SER A 21 1.96 0.88 11.78
N ALA A 22 1.18 0.43 10.78
CA ALA A 22 0.33 1.33 10.00
C ALA A 22 -0.85 1.89 10.81
N GLU A 23 -1.26 1.16 11.85
CA GLU A 23 -2.35 1.49 12.77
C GLU A 23 -1.90 2.47 13.86
N ASN A 24 -0.59 2.59 14.10
CA ASN A 24 -0.03 3.50 15.11
C ASN A 24 1.40 3.89 14.71
N THR A 25 1.51 4.92 13.87
CA THR A 25 2.78 5.35 13.28
C THR A 25 3.69 6.11 14.24
N GLY A 26 3.09 6.72 15.28
CA GLY A 26 3.78 7.66 16.18
C GLY A 26 4.04 9.04 15.58
N LEU A 27 3.58 9.31 14.35
CA LEU A 27 3.78 10.59 13.67
C LEU A 27 2.80 11.66 14.19
N PRO A 28 3.18 12.96 14.16
CA PRO A 28 2.26 14.03 14.52
C PRO A 28 1.04 14.10 13.60
N ALA A 29 -0.08 14.60 14.12
CA ALA A 29 -1.26 14.82 13.30
C ALA A 29 -0.99 15.87 12.21
N HIS A 30 -1.58 15.69 11.03
CA HIS A 30 -1.46 16.61 9.89
C HIS A 30 -0.01 16.99 9.54
N SER A 31 0.89 16.01 9.54
CA SER A 31 2.32 16.20 9.28
C SER A 31 2.78 15.66 7.92
N ILE A 32 2.00 14.75 7.31
CA ILE A 32 2.39 14.02 6.11
C ILE A 32 1.60 14.48 4.89
N ASP A 33 2.32 14.72 3.79
CA ASP A 33 1.73 15.11 2.50
C ASP A 33 1.31 13.89 1.66
N LEU A 34 2.08 12.80 1.72
CA LEU A 34 1.88 11.58 0.95
C LEU A 34 2.21 10.34 1.77
N ILE A 35 1.27 9.40 1.84
CA ILE A 35 1.50 8.03 2.31
C ILE A 35 1.64 7.11 1.10
N THR A 36 2.64 6.24 1.11
CA THR A 36 2.80 5.19 0.10
C THR A 36 2.73 3.81 0.74
N VAL A 37 2.07 2.86 0.07
CA VAL A 37 2.03 1.46 0.52
C VAL A 37 2.42 0.55 -0.64
N GLY A 38 3.62 -0.02 -0.55
CA GLY A 38 4.12 -0.99 -1.53
C GLY A 38 3.81 -2.41 -1.09
N GLN A 39 2.84 -3.06 -1.74
CA GLN A 39 2.43 -4.46 -1.52
C GLN A 39 1.90 -4.83 -0.12
N ALA A 40 2.03 -3.97 0.90
CA ALA A 40 1.74 -4.34 2.29
C ALA A 40 0.29 -4.14 2.74
N ILE A 41 -0.59 -3.56 1.92
CA ILE A 41 -1.93 -3.13 2.34
C ILE A 41 -2.82 -4.27 2.89
N HIS A 42 -2.56 -5.51 2.48
CA HIS A 42 -3.30 -6.68 2.92
C HIS A 42 -2.92 -7.16 4.34
N TRP A 43 -1.85 -6.62 4.93
CA TRP A 43 -1.44 -6.92 6.30
C TRP A 43 -2.05 -5.97 7.34
N PHE A 44 -2.66 -4.86 6.91
CA PHE A 44 -3.16 -3.84 7.82
C PHE A 44 -4.56 -4.19 8.34
N ASP A 45 -4.86 -3.79 9.58
CA ASP A 45 -6.25 -3.72 10.02
C ASP A 45 -6.92 -2.51 9.35
N PRO A 46 -7.94 -2.71 8.49
CA PRO A 46 -8.46 -1.63 7.64
C PRO A 46 -8.94 -0.41 8.42
N GLN A 47 -9.69 -0.59 9.51
CA GLN A 47 -10.29 0.54 10.23
C GLN A 47 -9.28 1.32 11.06
N PRO A 48 -8.43 0.69 11.89
CA PRO A 48 -7.37 1.39 12.62
C PRO A 48 -6.35 2.06 11.70
N ALA A 49 -5.90 1.39 10.63
CA ALA A 49 -4.95 1.98 9.68
C ALA A 49 -5.57 3.19 8.97
N ARG A 50 -6.84 3.12 8.56
CA ARG A 50 -7.56 4.27 7.99
C ARG A 50 -7.61 5.44 8.96
N ALA A 51 -7.96 5.20 10.22
CA ALA A 51 -8.04 6.26 11.23
C ALA A 51 -6.68 6.94 11.43
N GLU A 52 -5.61 6.15 11.48
CA GLU A 52 -4.25 6.67 11.62
C GLU A 52 -3.80 7.46 10.39
N PHE A 53 -4.08 6.98 9.18
CA PHE A 53 -3.75 7.69 7.94
C PHE A 53 -4.45 9.05 7.86
N LEU A 54 -5.74 9.10 8.21
CA LEU A 54 -6.50 10.36 8.25
C LEU A 54 -5.95 11.32 9.32
N ARG A 55 -5.47 10.79 10.45
CA ARG A 55 -4.88 11.60 11.52
C ARG A 55 -3.57 12.25 11.06
N ILE A 56 -2.68 11.50 10.42
CA ILE A 56 -1.34 11.99 10.06
C ILE A 56 -1.30 12.78 8.76
N LEU A 57 -2.24 12.55 7.83
CA LEU A 57 -2.32 13.31 6.58
C LEU A 57 -2.72 14.76 6.83
N LYS A 58 -2.04 15.68 6.15
CA LYS A 58 -2.50 17.07 6.03
C LYS A 58 -3.83 17.14 5.27
N PRO A 59 -4.65 18.18 5.47
CA PRO A 59 -5.77 18.46 4.57
C PRO A 59 -5.30 18.49 3.11
N GLY A 60 -5.90 17.66 2.25
CA GLY A 60 -5.52 17.52 0.84
C GLY A 60 -4.31 16.59 0.58
N GLY A 61 -3.79 15.91 1.60
CA GLY A 61 -2.75 14.89 1.45
C GLY A 61 -3.25 13.62 0.74
N TRP A 62 -2.30 12.82 0.26
CA TRP A 62 -2.59 11.69 -0.62
C TRP A 62 -2.19 10.35 0.00
N LEU A 63 -2.92 9.30 -0.38
CA LEU A 63 -2.52 7.90 -0.19
C LEU A 63 -2.34 7.25 -1.56
N ALA A 64 -1.15 6.70 -1.81
CA ALA A 64 -0.82 5.98 -3.03
C ALA A 64 -0.52 4.50 -2.73
N LEU A 65 -1.31 3.61 -3.34
CA LEU A 65 -1.15 2.16 -3.18
C LEU A 65 -0.45 1.59 -4.41
N PHE A 66 0.67 0.91 -4.20
CA PHE A 66 1.45 0.29 -5.26
C PHE A 66 1.37 -1.23 -5.13
N ARG A 67 1.04 -1.89 -6.23
CA ARG A 67 1.17 -3.34 -6.38
C ARG A 67 2.11 -3.62 -7.54
N ASN A 68 3.23 -4.28 -7.23
CA ASN A 68 4.11 -4.87 -8.22
C ASN A 68 3.50 -6.20 -8.68
N TYR A 69 3.07 -6.27 -9.93
CA TYR A 69 2.78 -7.54 -10.59
C TYR A 69 4.08 -8.05 -11.20
N GLY A 70 4.30 -9.37 -11.18
CA GLY A 70 5.46 -9.96 -11.86
C GLY A 70 5.40 -9.62 -13.35
N THR A 71 6.49 -9.13 -13.92
CA THR A 71 6.59 -8.84 -15.36
C THR A 71 7.40 -9.91 -16.10
N ASP A 72 7.75 -11.00 -15.43
CA ASP A 72 8.53 -12.09 -16.00
C ASP A 72 7.63 -12.96 -16.88
N GLU A 73 7.89 -12.98 -18.18
CA GLU A 73 7.07 -13.69 -19.16
C GLU A 73 7.06 -15.21 -18.93
N VAL A 74 8.17 -15.78 -18.44
CA VAL A 74 8.28 -17.22 -18.14
C VAL A 74 7.43 -17.55 -16.92
N TYR A 75 7.53 -16.74 -15.87
CA TYR A 75 6.70 -16.86 -14.67
C TYR A 75 5.21 -16.69 -15.01
N GLU A 76 4.85 -15.65 -15.76
CA GLU A 76 3.46 -15.40 -16.15
C GLU A 76 2.88 -16.57 -16.97
N LYS A 77 3.61 -17.08 -17.96
CA LYS A 77 3.15 -18.26 -18.73
C LYS A 77 2.97 -19.51 -17.86
N ALA A 78 3.83 -19.71 -16.86
CA ALA A 78 3.76 -20.87 -15.98
C ALA A 78 2.64 -20.76 -14.94
N VAL A 79 2.43 -19.57 -14.37
CA VAL A 79 1.58 -19.40 -13.19
C VAL A 79 0.21 -18.80 -13.52
N ALA A 80 0.06 -18.01 -14.59
CA ALA A 80 -1.24 -17.46 -14.98
C ALA A 80 -2.35 -18.53 -15.19
N PRO A 81 -2.07 -19.70 -15.81
CA PRO A 81 -3.08 -20.76 -15.93
C PRO A 81 -3.52 -21.32 -14.56
N LEU A 82 -2.58 -21.43 -13.60
CA LEU A 82 -2.86 -21.89 -12.25
C LEU A 82 -3.69 -20.87 -11.48
N TYR A 83 -3.33 -19.58 -11.54
CA TYR A 83 -4.16 -18.51 -10.97
C TYR A 83 -5.56 -18.54 -11.56
N ARG A 84 -5.73 -18.58 -12.89
CA ARG A 84 -7.06 -18.64 -13.51
C ARG A 84 -7.88 -19.85 -13.04
N LYS A 85 -7.24 -20.99 -12.80
CA LYS A 85 -7.91 -22.22 -12.35
C LYS A 85 -8.25 -22.22 -10.86
N PHE A 86 -7.42 -21.60 -10.02
CA PHE A 86 -7.48 -21.78 -8.56
C PHE A 86 -7.73 -20.50 -7.76
N SER A 87 -7.50 -19.31 -8.32
CA SER A 87 -7.89 -18.06 -7.66
C SER A 87 -9.38 -17.83 -7.85
N ALA A 88 -10.12 -17.74 -6.73
CA ALA A 88 -11.56 -17.52 -6.70
C ALA A 88 -12.04 -16.18 -7.31
N SER A 89 -11.12 -15.33 -7.79
CA SER A 89 -11.45 -14.08 -8.46
C SER A 89 -10.55 -13.88 -9.67
N GLY A 90 -11.14 -13.52 -10.81
CA GLY A 90 -10.46 -13.17 -12.07
C GLY A 90 -9.65 -11.86 -11.98
N LEU A 91 -8.85 -11.71 -10.91
CA LEU A 91 -8.05 -10.53 -10.59
C LEU A 91 -6.84 -10.34 -11.51
N TYR A 92 -6.46 -11.37 -12.29
CA TYR A 92 -5.35 -11.27 -13.25
C TYR A 92 -5.75 -10.61 -14.57
N ASP A 93 -7.01 -10.73 -14.99
CA ASP A 93 -7.45 -10.23 -16.31
C ASP A 93 -7.90 -8.76 -16.29
N ARG A 94 -7.84 -8.05 -15.15
CA ARG A 94 -8.30 -6.66 -15.06
C ARG A 94 -7.29 -5.80 -14.32
N VAL A 95 -6.86 -4.72 -14.96
CA VAL A 95 -6.66 -3.46 -14.24
C VAL A 95 -7.98 -3.18 -13.56
N VAL A 96 -8.08 -3.56 -12.30
CA VAL A 96 -9.26 -3.28 -11.50
C VAL A 96 -9.21 -1.80 -11.17
N ARG A 97 -9.88 -0.99 -12.01
CA ARG A 97 -10.24 0.40 -11.69
C ARG A 97 -11.41 0.46 -10.70
N SER A 98 -11.59 -0.56 -9.87
CA SER A 98 -12.53 -0.46 -8.76
C SER A 98 -11.87 0.32 -7.65
N SER A 99 -12.65 1.18 -7.02
CA SER A 99 -12.18 1.92 -5.85
C SER A 99 -11.73 0.96 -4.75
N ALA A 100 -10.72 1.35 -3.97
CA ALA A 100 -10.26 0.62 -2.79
C ALA A 100 -11.26 0.75 -1.61
N ASP A 101 -12.56 0.77 -1.94
CA ASP A 101 -13.69 1.04 -1.05
C ASP A 101 -13.64 0.16 0.19
N PHE A 102 -13.25 -1.11 0.01
CA PHE A 102 -13.10 -2.09 1.09
C PHE A 102 -12.13 -1.63 2.19
N TYR A 103 -11.04 -0.95 1.82
CA TYR A 103 -10.03 -0.53 2.79
C TYR A 103 -10.31 0.86 3.37
N PHE A 104 -10.86 1.78 2.56
CA PHE A 104 -10.82 3.20 2.94
C PHE A 104 -12.12 3.99 2.75
N GLY A 105 -13.16 3.40 2.14
CA GLY A 105 -14.42 4.08 1.83
C GLY A 105 -14.28 5.23 0.81
N LYS A 106 -15.41 5.83 0.41
CA LYS A 106 -15.45 6.88 -0.64
C LYS A 106 -15.32 8.32 -0.12
N ASP A 107 -15.49 8.52 1.17
CA ASP A 107 -15.71 9.86 1.71
C ASP A 107 -14.42 10.68 1.88
N HIS A 108 -13.26 10.02 1.94
CA HIS A 108 -11.98 10.69 2.23
C HIS A 108 -10.86 10.38 1.23
N PHE A 109 -10.99 9.35 0.41
CA PHE A 109 -9.97 8.99 -0.57
C PHE A 109 -10.58 8.92 -1.96
N GLN A 110 -9.91 9.53 -2.93
CA GLN A 110 -10.31 9.53 -4.34
C GLN A 110 -9.39 8.62 -5.14
N VAL A 111 -9.97 7.91 -6.12
CA VAL A 111 -9.20 7.17 -7.12
C VAL A 111 -8.77 8.13 -8.21
N LEU A 112 -7.46 8.27 -8.44
CA LEU A 112 -6.94 8.97 -9.61
C LEU A 112 -7.37 8.23 -10.88
N ARG A 113 -8.03 8.93 -11.80
CA ARG A 113 -8.53 8.39 -13.08
C ARG A 113 -7.48 8.38 -14.17
#